data_AF-A0A9X8HG85-F1
#
_entry.id   AF-A0A9X8HG85-F1
#
_cell.length_a   1.000
_cell.length_b   1.000
_cell.length_c   1.000
_cell.angle_alpha   90.00
_cell.angle_beta   90.00
_cell.angle_gamma   90.00
#
_symmetry.space_group_name_H-M   'P 1'
#
loop_
_entity.id
_entity.type
_entity.pdbx_description
1 polymer ?
#
loop_
_entity_poly.entity_id
_entity_poly.type
_entity_poly.pdbx_seq_one_letter_code
_entity_poly.pdbx_strand_id
1 'polypeptide(L)'
;MAKSATGRELTDDQRTALYHRLLQLKKNGRVGSGDMKELMRTFNVSQQTISRIWLRGCQTAAEMGCAKVASRKKGRCGAPRKYDGDSVRDVVTSVPSYRRSNFRSLAAATGIPKTSLWNLLQANKLRRRTSRVKPMLSVKQ
;
A
#
# COMPACT_ATOMS: atom_id res chain seq x y z
N MET A 1 -11.42 -1.76 10.83
CA MET A 1 -11.80 -0.49 11.48
C MET A 1 -11.68 0.63 10.46
N ALA A 2 -12.77 1.33 10.16
CA ALA A 2 -12.73 2.54 9.34
C ALA A 2 -11.89 3.58 10.10
N LYS A 3 -10.81 4.08 9.48
CA LYS A 3 -10.02 5.17 10.06
C LYS A 3 -10.91 6.42 10.05
N SER A 4 -11.21 6.95 11.24
CA SER A 4 -11.69 8.31 11.37
C SER A 4 -10.66 9.25 10.74
N ALA A 5 -11.11 10.17 9.89
CA ALA A 5 -10.23 11.14 9.28
C ALA A 5 -9.65 12.04 10.36
N THR A 6 -8.33 12.01 10.52
CA THR A 6 -7.61 13.18 11.02
C THR A 6 -8.08 14.36 10.17
N GLY A 7 -8.68 15.41 10.75
CA GLY A 7 -9.41 16.47 10.02
C GLY A 7 -8.65 17.27 8.96
N ARG A 8 -7.42 16.87 8.60
CA ARG A 8 -6.59 17.42 7.53
C ARG A 8 -6.92 16.87 6.14
N GLU A 9 -7.46 15.67 6.02
CA GLU A 9 -7.65 15.00 4.72
C GLU A 9 -9.12 14.65 4.49
N LEU A 10 -9.60 14.83 3.26
CA LEU A 10 -10.94 14.41 2.88
C LEU A 10 -11.08 12.88 2.88
N THR A 11 -12.16 12.38 3.47
CA THR A 11 -12.56 10.96 3.35
C THR A 11 -12.93 10.62 1.91
N ASP A 12 -12.91 9.34 1.57
CA ASP A 12 -13.32 8.90 0.22
C ASP A 12 -14.79 9.26 -0.09
N ASP A 13 -15.66 9.22 0.92
CA ASP A 13 -17.06 9.65 0.80
C ASP A 13 -17.17 11.16 0.54
N GLN A 14 -16.41 11.98 1.28
CA GLN A 14 -16.37 13.43 1.05
C GLN A 14 -15.84 13.77 -0.34
N ARG A 15 -14.81 13.07 -0.83
CA ARG A 15 -14.27 13.25 -2.18
C ARG A 15 -15.31 12.89 -3.25
N THR A 16 -16.09 11.85 -3.02
CA THR A 16 -17.18 11.41 -3.89
C THR A 16 -18.33 12.42 -3.90
N ALA A 17 -18.78 12.85 -2.72
CA ALA A 17 -19.78 13.90 -2.58
C ALA A 17 -19.36 15.22 -3.26
N LEU A 18 -18.10 15.63 -3.09
CA LEU A 18 -17.54 16.81 -3.73
C LEU A 18 -17.55 16.70 -5.26
N TYR A 19 -17.19 15.53 -5.80
CA TYR A 19 -17.24 15.27 -7.24
C TYR A 19 -18.68 15.33 -7.78
N HIS A 20 -19.66 14.73 -7.09
CA HIS A 20 -21.06 14.81 -7.48
C HIS A 20 -21.62 16.23 -7.40
N ARG A 21 -21.23 17.01 -6.38
CA ARG A 21 -21.61 18.43 -6.29
C ARG A 21 -21.05 19.24 -7.47
N LEU A 22 -19.80 19.02 -7.85
CA LEU A 22 -19.23 19.66 -9.03
C LEU A 22 -19.99 19.31 -10.31
N LEU A 23 -20.44 18.07 -10.46
CA LEU A 23 -21.27 17.66 -11.60
C LEU A 23 -22.60 18.41 -11.64
N GLN A 24 -23.25 18.60 -10.49
CA GLN A 24 -24.52 19.34 -10.37
C GLN A 24 -24.35 20.84 -10.65
N LEU A 25 -23.25 21.44 -10.18
CA LEU A 25 -23.00 22.88 -10.28
C LEU A 25 -22.45 23.31 -11.65
N LYS A 26 -21.92 22.36 -12.43
CA LYS A 26 -21.34 22.63 -13.73
C LYS A 26 -22.42 23.07 -14.73
N LYS A 27 -22.35 24.33 -15.17
CA LYS A 27 -23.18 24.90 -16.25
C LYS A 27 -22.26 25.31 -17.40
N ASN A 28 -22.58 24.95 -18.64
CA ASN A 28 -21.78 25.29 -19.83
C ASN A 28 -20.28 24.95 -19.73
N GLY A 29 -19.94 23.82 -19.09
CA GLY A 29 -18.55 23.41 -18.97
C GLY A 29 -17.81 23.95 -17.74
N ARG A 30 -18.37 24.93 -17.00
CA ARG A 30 -17.69 25.62 -15.90
C ARG A 30 -18.54 25.65 -14.63
N VAL A 31 -17.86 25.79 -13.50
CA VAL A 31 -18.49 26.01 -12.18
C VAL A 31 -18.36 27.50 -11.86
N GLY A 32 -19.41 28.13 -11.34
CA GLY A 32 -19.39 29.54 -10.96
C GLY A 32 -18.33 29.83 -9.89
N SER A 33 -17.75 31.04 -9.91
CA SER A 33 -16.75 31.43 -8.89
C SER A 33 -17.33 31.42 -7.47
N GLY A 34 -18.59 31.81 -7.31
CA GLY A 34 -19.31 31.75 -6.04
C GLY A 34 -19.47 30.32 -5.52
N ASP A 35 -19.97 29.42 -6.36
CA ASP A 35 -20.15 28.01 -6.02
C ASP A 35 -18.81 27.34 -5.66
N MET A 36 -17.74 27.70 -6.36
CA MET A 36 -16.40 27.21 -6.04
C MET A 36 -15.95 27.66 -4.65
N LYS A 37 -16.15 28.94 -4.30
CA LYS A 37 -15.84 29.47 -2.95
C LYS A 37 -16.69 28.77 -1.88
N GLU A 38 -17.95 28.48 -2.17
CA GLU A 38 -18.82 27.75 -1.26
C GLU A 38 -18.32 26.32 -1.03
N LEU A 39 -17.95 25.58 -2.09
CA LEU A 39 -17.37 24.25 -1.96
C LEU A 39 -16.08 24.25 -1.15
N MET A 40 -15.20 25.23 -1.39
CA MET A 40 -13.96 25.38 -0.60
C MET A 40 -14.25 25.55 0.89
N ARG A 41 -15.25 26.37 1.24
CA ARG A 41 -15.67 26.61 2.63
C ARG A 41 -16.29 25.35 3.25
N THR A 42 -17.22 24.70 2.55
CA THR A 42 -17.97 23.53 3.05
C THR A 42 -17.07 22.33 3.30
N PHE A 43 -16.11 22.07 2.40
CA PHE A 43 -15.20 20.94 2.53
C PHE A 43 -13.86 21.32 3.17
N ASN A 44 -13.66 22.60 3.53
CA ASN A 44 -12.42 23.14 4.09
C ASN A 44 -11.16 22.76 3.29
N VAL A 45 -11.20 22.96 1.96
CA VAL A 45 -10.10 22.62 1.04
C VAL A 45 -9.80 23.73 0.05
N SER A 46 -8.57 23.76 -0.44
CA SER A 46 -8.16 24.69 -1.50
C SER A 46 -8.79 24.34 -2.86
N GLN A 47 -9.00 25.37 -3.69
CA GLN A 47 -9.47 25.21 -5.08
C GLN A 47 -8.62 24.22 -5.88
N GLN A 48 -7.31 24.19 -5.64
CA GLN A 48 -6.38 23.25 -6.30
C GLN A 48 -6.70 21.80 -5.97
N THR A 49 -7.14 21.52 -4.74
CA THR A 49 -7.54 20.17 -4.32
C THR A 49 -8.82 19.75 -5.01
N ILE A 50 -9.79 20.66 -5.10
CA ILE A 50 -11.06 20.47 -5.82
C ILE A 50 -10.78 20.18 -7.31
N SER A 51 -9.94 20.99 -7.94
CA SER A 51 -9.55 20.83 -9.35
C SER A 51 -8.85 19.49 -9.60
N ARG A 52 -7.93 19.06 -8.72
CA ARG A 52 -7.28 17.75 -8.83
C ARG A 52 -8.28 16.59 -8.73
N ILE A 53 -9.27 16.69 -7.83
CA ILE A 53 -10.34 15.69 -7.71
C ILE A 53 -11.16 15.64 -9.00
N TRP A 54 -11.56 16.81 -9.51
CA TRP A 54 -12.34 16.93 -10.74
C TRP A 54 -11.64 16.31 -11.95
N LEU A 55 -10.43 16.78 -12.26
CA LEU A 55 -9.64 16.30 -13.40
C LEU A 55 -9.47 14.78 -13.33
N ARG A 56 -9.19 14.25 -12.14
CA ARG A 56 -9.03 12.81 -11.95
C ARG A 56 -10.33 12.06 -12.18
N GLY A 57 -11.43 12.55 -11.60
CA GLY A 57 -12.76 11.97 -11.79
C GLY A 57 -13.12 11.91 -13.26
N CYS A 58 -12.96 13.00 -14.00
CA CYS A 58 -13.20 13.06 -15.44
C CYS A 58 -12.32 12.08 -16.22
N GLN A 59 -11.01 12.05 -15.95
CA GLN A 59 -10.08 11.13 -16.61
C GLN A 59 -10.50 9.67 -16.40
N THR A 60 -10.73 9.28 -15.14
CA THR A 60 -11.10 7.89 -14.81
C THR A 60 -12.48 7.50 -15.33
N ALA A 61 -13.42 8.46 -15.38
CA ALA A 61 -14.73 8.24 -15.98
C ALA A 61 -14.62 8.01 -17.49
N ALA A 62 -13.75 8.75 -18.18
CA ALA A 62 -13.50 8.54 -19.61
C ALA A 62 -12.81 7.19 -19.89
N GLU A 63 -11.84 6.80 -19.05
CA GLU A 63 -11.07 5.55 -19.24
C GLU A 63 -11.85 4.28 -18.84
N MET A 64 -12.63 4.32 -17.76
CA MET A 64 -13.24 3.12 -17.14
C MET A 64 -14.77 3.18 -17.05
N GLY A 65 -15.42 4.22 -17.59
CA GLY A 65 -16.87 4.44 -17.46
C GLY A 65 -17.33 4.87 -16.06
N CYS A 66 -16.43 4.95 -15.07
CA CYS A 66 -16.75 5.31 -13.70
C CYS A 66 -15.69 6.24 -13.09
N ALA A 67 -16.14 7.26 -12.36
CA ALA A 67 -15.25 8.21 -11.71
C ALA A 67 -14.63 7.61 -10.44
N LYS A 68 -13.33 7.30 -10.48
CA LYS A 68 -12.56 6.82 -9.32
C LYS A 68 -11.85 7.99 -8.64
N VAL A 69 -12.53 8.61 -7.67
CA VAL A 69 -12.05 9.80 -6.95
C VAL A 69 -11.43 9.51 -5.58
N ALA A 70 -11.43 8.26 -5.11
CA ALA A 70 -10.84 7.84 -3.84
C ALA A 70 -9.35 8.25 -3.69
N SER A 71 -8.91 8.42 -2.44
CA SER A 71 -7.53 8.79 -2.13
C SER A 71 -6.53 7.69 -2.51
N ARG A 72 -5.49 8.06 -3.26
CA ARG A 72 -4.39 7.16 -3.65
C ARG A 72 -3.29 7.04 -2.59
N LYS A 73 -3.40 7.79 -1.48
CA LYS A 73 -2.41 7.72 -0.39
C LYS A 73 -2.44 6.37 0.32
N LYS A 74 -3.61 5.72 0.37
CA LYS A 74 -3.77 4.40 0.99
C LYS A 74 -2.83 3.40 0.31
N GLY A 75 -1.95 2.78 1.11
CA GLY A 75 -0.95 1.81 0.63
C GLY A 75 0.29 2.42 -0.03
N ARG A 76 0.31 3.74 -0.30
CA ARG A 76 1.46 4.49 -0.81
C ARG A 76 2.10 5.42 0.23
N CYS A 77 1.71 5.25 1.49
CA CYS A 77 2.23 6.01 2.61
C CYS A 77 3.19 5.14 3.45
N GLY A 78 4.11 5.81 4.15
CA GLY A 78 5.14 5.18 4.97
C GLY A 78 6.43 4.90 4.21
N ALA A 79 7.43 4.36 4.94
CA ALA A 79 8.71 4.02 4.37
C ALA A 79 8.58 2.83 3.38
N PRO A 80 9.23 2.88 2.21
CA PRO A 80 9.24 1.75 1.30
C PRO A 80 9.91 0.54 1.97
N ARG A 81 9.45 -0.66 1.62
CA ARG A 81 10.06 -1.89 2.12
C ARG A 81 11.43 -2.07 1.48
N LYS A 82 12.48 -2.07 2.31
CA LYS A 82 13.86 -2.31 1.87
C LYS A 82 14.10 -3.75 1.39
N TYR A 83 13.42 -4.71 2.02
CA TYR A 83 13.58 -6.13 1.75
C TYR A 83 12.26 -6.67 1.17
N ASP A 84 12.20 -6.81 -0.14
CA ASP A 84 11.05 -7.42 -0.80
C ASP A 84 11.17 -8.95 -0.89
N GLY A 85 10.03 -9.64 -0.98
CA GLY A 85 9.95 -11.10 -0.92
C GLY A 85 10.78 -11.80 -1.99
N ASP A 86 10.76 -11.30 -3.22
CA ASP A 86 11.44 -11.94 -4.34
C ASP A 86 12.96 -11.76 -4.23
N SER A 87 13.43 -10.53 -4.01
CA SER A 87 14.86 -10.26 -3.76
C SER A 87 15.42 -11.04 -2.56
N VAL A 88 14.64 -11.15 -1.47
CA VAL A 88 15.08 -11.90 -0.29
C VAL A 88 15.10 -13.41 -0.55
N ARG A 89 14.18 -13.93 -1.38
CA ARG A 89 14.13 -15.35 -1.71
C ARG A 89 15.42 -15.80 -2.38
N ASP A 90 15.94 -15.03 -3.32
CA ASP A 90 17.17 -15.39 -4.05
C ASP A 90 18.37 -15.41 -3.10
N VAL A 91 18.50 -14.37 -2.27
CA VAL A 91 19.55 -14.26 -1.25
C VAL A 91 19.48 -15.39 -0.21
N VAL A 92 18.28 -15.77 0.23
CA VAL A 92 18.12 -16.88 1.20
C VAL A 92 18.38 -18.23 0.54
N THR A 93 18.08 -18.38 -0.75
CA THR A 93 18.28 -19.63 -1.50
C THR A 93 19.74 -19.89 -1.85
N SER A 94 20.58 -18.86 -1.94
CA SER A 94 22.03 -19.02 -2.15
C SER A 94 22.77 -19.44 -0.87
N VAL A 95 22.25 -19.11 0.32
CA VAL A 95 22.87 -19.48 1.61
C VAL A 95 22.82 -21.00 1.83
N PRO A 96 23.86 -21.69 2.30
CA PRO A 96 23.79 -23.13 2.59
C PRO A 96 22.67 -23.51 3.58
N SER A 97 22.05 -24.69 3.40
CA SER A 97 20.89 -25.13 4.17
C SER A 97 21.08 -25.06 5.70
N TYR A 98 22.24 -25.46 6.21
CA TYR A 98 22.55 -25.44 7.64
C TYR A 98 22.56 -24.02 8.27
N ARG A 99 22.80 -22.97 7.47
CA ARG A 99 22.75 -21.57 7.92
C ARG A 99 21.36 -20.95 7.83
N ARG A 100 20.37 -21.65 7.22
CA ARG A 100 18.97 -21.19 7.12
C ARG A 100 18.10 -21.58 8.32
N SER A 101 18.62 -22.43 9.22
CA SER A 101 17.88 -23.04 10.33
C SER A 101 17.37 -22.04 11.37
N ASN A 102 18.16 -20.98 11.63
CA ASN A 102 17.81 -19.99 12.64
C ASN A 102 18.00 -18.57 12.07
N PHE A 103 17.21 -17.61 12.58
CA PHE A 103 17.25 -16.24 12.05
C PHE A 103 18.55 -15.49 12.37
N ARG A 104 19.29 -15.85 13.43
CA ARG A 104 20.55 -15.18 13.79
C ARG A 104 21.65 -15.52 12.77
N SER A 105 21.85 -16.81 12.50
CA SER A 105 22.74 -17.35 11.48
C SER A 105 22.32 -16.92 10.08
N LEU A 106 21.01 -16.91 9.78
CA LEU A 106 20.53 -16.43 8.48
C LEU A 106 20.80 -14.93 8.31
N ALA A 107 20.59 -14.12 9.35
CA ALA A 107 20.92 -12.69 9.33
C ALA A 107 22.42 -12.45 9.12
N ALA A 108 23.27 -13.19 9.83
CA ALA A 108 24.72 -13.11 9.66
C ALA A 108 25.17 -13.53 8.24
N ALA A 109 24.50 -14.53 7.64
CA ALA A 109 24.84 -15.01 6.30
C ALA A 109 24.30 -14.12 5.16
N THR A 110 23.18 -13.42 5.37
CA THR A 110 22.50 -12.62 4.33
C THR A 110 22.67 -11.11 4.49
N GLY A 111 23.12 -10.64 5.64
CA GLY A 111 23.13 -9.22 6.01
C GLY A 111 21.72 -8.64 6.27
N ILE A 112 20.67 -9.46 6.23
CA ILE A 112 19.29 -9.01 6.46
C ILE A 112 19.00 -9.04 7.96
N PRO A 113 18.49 -7.94 8.56
CA PRO A 113 18.15 -7.91 9.98
C PRO A 113 17.17 -9.01 10.38
N LYS A 114 17.37 -9.58 11.57
CA LYS A 114 16.48 -10.60 12.16
C LYS A 114 15.00 -10.17 12.15
N THR A 115 14.73 -8.90 12.47
CA THR A 115 13.37 -8.34 12.51
C THR A 115 12.71 -8.33 11.13
N SER A 116 13.47 -8.00 10.08
CA SER A 116 13.00 -8.06 8.69
C SER A 116 12.69 -9.50 8.26
N LEU A 117 13.57 -10.45 8.57
CA LEU A 117 13.33 -11.87 8.30
C LEU A 117 12.09 -12.41 9.05
N TRP A 118 11.88 -11.99 10.30
CA TRP A 118 10.69 -12.32 11.07
C TRP A 118 9.41 -11.77 10.43
N ASN A 119 9.41 -10.49 10.02
CA ASN A 119 8.26 -9.88 9.36
C ASN A 119 7.92 -10.57 8.03
N LEU A 120 8.94 -10.99 7.27
CA LEU A 120 8.74 -11.74 6.03
C LEU A 120 8.14 -13.14 6.28
N LEU A 121 8.53 -13.81 7.36
CA LEU A 121 7.91 -15.05 7.79
C LEU A 121 6.43 -14.84 8.17
N GLN A 122 6.12 -13.82 8.97
CA GLN A 122 4.74 -13.50 9.37
C GLN A 122 3.86 -13.12 8.16
N ALA A 123 4.45 -12.47 7.15
CA ALA A 123 3.77 -12.14 5.91
C ALA A 123 3.69 -13.33 4.90
N ASN A 124 4.07 -14.54 5.31
CA ASN A 124 4.14 -15.76 4.47
C ASN A 124 5.01 -15.61 3.21
N LYS A 125 5.93 -14.63 3.18
CA LYS A 125 6.89 -14.43 2.07
C LYS A 125 8.15 -15.30 2.21
N LEU A 126 8.44 -15.75 3.43
CA LEU A 126 9.52 -16.68 3.77
C LEU A 126 8.91 -17.92 4.43
N ARG A 127 9.35 -19.13 4.05
CA ARG A 127 8.90 -20.39 4.69
C ARG A 127 10.01 -20.99 5.53
N ARG A 128 9.66 -21.43 6.74
CA ARG A 128 10.55 -22.31 7.51
C ARG A 128 10.65 -23.66 6.81
N ARG A 129 11.88 -24.12 6.60
CA ARG A 129 12.19 -25.47 6.13
C ARG A 129 12.87 -26.19 7.29
N THR A 130 12.29 -27.31 7.69
CA THR A 130 12.94 -28.30 8.54
C THR A 130 13.44 -29.42 7.64
N SER A 131 14.72 -29.77 7.73
CA SER A 131 15.25 -30.98 7.11
C SER A 131 15.29 -32.06 8.17
N ARG A 132 14.30 -32.96 8.19
CA ARG A 132 14.37 -34.20 8.98
C ARG A 132 14.85 -35.31 8.05
N VAL A 133 16.17 -35.49 7.96
CA VAL A 133 16.73 -36.66 7.30
C VAL A 133 16.48 -37.85 8.22
N LYS A 134 15.87 -38.93 7.72
CA LYS A 134 15.86 -40.20 8.46
C LYS A 134 17.30 -40.73 8.46
N PRO A 135 17.99 -40.81 9.61
CA PRO A 135 19.31 -41.42 9.62
C PRO A 135 19.16 -42.89 9.20
N MET A 136 20.00 -43.35 8.27
CA MET A 136 20.11 -44.78 8.01
C MET A 136 20.72 -45.43 9.25
N LEU A 137 20.00 -46.40 9.83
CA LEU A 137 20.50 -47.20 10.92
C LEU A 137 21.59 -48.12 10.35
N SER A 138 22.85 -47.90 10.72
CA SER A 138 23.90 -48.90 10.52
C SER A 138 23.80 -49.93 11.63
N VAL A 139 23.93 -51.21 11.28
CA VAL A 139 24.00 -52.30 12.26
C VAL A 139 25.18 -52.03 13.20
N LYS A 140 24.94 -52.13 14.51
CA LYS A 140 25.96 -51.98 15.55
C LYS A 140 27.01 -53.09 15.37
N GLN A 141 28.28 -52.73 15.26
CA GLN A 141 29.40 -53.68 15.39
C GLN A 141 29.48 -54.21 16.82
#